data_AF-A0AA96WJJ3-F1
#
_entry.id   AF-A0AA96WJJ3-F1
#
_cell.length_a   1.000
_cell.length_b   1.000
_cell.length_c   1.000
_cell.angle_alpha   90.00
_cell.angle_beta   90.00
_cell.angle_gamma   90.00
#
_symmetry.space_group_name_H-M   'P 1'
#
loop_
_entity.id
_entity.type
_entity.pdbx_description
1 polymer ?
#
loop_
_entity_poly.entity_id
_entity_poly.type
_entity_poly.pdbx_seq_one_letter_code
_entity_poly.pdbx_strand_id
1 'polypeptide(L)'
;MTQVPITECRFCSLVSQANGEDPIGSAPVTDACLIVELPQPWSAQLLQSTPEIQPVLALIKTLALDGIRVRPIAIAPDRSYSRPGYTRLLFYARPSGKFTVYNQQEYLLPRSDVAPLAIALLQQLVGQPHILKRFQRYRQENGPTRDLLVCTHSNVDAACARFGFPIYDKLRKHYADRNLRVWRCSHFGGHQYAPTLLDLPEGRYWGHLEPDLLDALVYRTGDLVRLTRCYRGWAGLGKFEQIAEREVWRQEGWDWLTYQQQGMVLRLGENWLRRWLRRVLYYLPSKRLRLLLERSKQDAAWAEVQIDYATPSGQTGGYRARVAISGQVLTAIRSAEPLELVPVNQYQVSDLVKLG
;
A
#
# COMPACT_ATOMS: atom_id res chain seq x y z
N MET A 1 0.30 -23.79 17.99
CA MET A 1 1.21 -22.63 17.99
C MET A 1 1.63 -22.40 19.43
N THR A 2 2.87 -22.72 19.78
CA THR A 2 3.42 -22.44 21.11
C THR A 2 3.48 -20.92 21.29
N GLN A 3 2.78 -20.39 22.29
CA GLN A 3 2.86 -18.99 22.68
C GLN A 3 4.28 -18.71 23.17
N VAL A 4 5.09 -18.06 22.33
CA VAL A 4 6.41 -17.58 22.74
C VAL A 4 6.17 -16.44 23.73
N PRO A 5 6.75 -16.49 24.95
CA PRO A 5 6.70 -15.36 25.87
C PRO A 5 7.21 -14.11 25.17
N ILE A 6 6.49 -12.99 25.24
CA ILE A 6 6.83 -11.73 24.56
C ILE A 6 8.27 -11.28 24.88
N THR A 7 8.80 -11.66 26.05
CA THR A 7 10.16 -11.38 26.53
C THR A 7 11.27 -12.10 25.74
N GLU A 8 10.98 -13.17 25.02
CA GLU A 8 11.93 -13.89 24.15
C GLU A 8 11.70 -13.63 22.66
N CYS A 9 10.62 -12.90 22.32
CA CYS A 9 10.28 -12.60 20.95
C CYS A 9 11.23 -11.54 20.38
N ARG A 10 11.87 -11.83 19.24
CA ARG A 10 12.75 -10.88 18.53
C ARG A 10 12.10 -10.24 17.31
N PHE A 11 10.88 -10.65 16.95
CA PHE A 11 10.19 -10.22 15.74
C PHE A 11 9.11 -9.19 16.05
N CYS A 12 9.19 -8.01 15.41
CA CYS A 12 8.18 -6.97 15.57
C CYS A 12 6.75 -7.46 15.26
N SER A 13 6.62 -8.31 14.24
CA SER A 13 5.31 -8.78 13.80
C SER A 13 4.60 -9.68 14.78
N LEU A 14 5.34 -10.54 15.48
CA LEU A 14 4.77 -11.39 16.51
C LEU A 14 4.34 -10.58 17.72
N VAL A 15 5.08 -9.53 18.10
CA VAL A 15 4.67 -8.62 19.19
C VAL A 15 3.41 -7.85 18.82
N SER A 16 3.38 -7.28 17.60
CA SER A 16 2.20 -6.59 17.06
C SER A 16 0.96 -7.48 17.08
N GLN A 17 1.08 -8.72 16.58
CA GLN A 17 -0.03 -9.67 16.56
C GLN A 17 -0.44 -10.11 17.98
N ALA A 18 0.51 -10.43 18.86
CA ALA A 18 0.23 -10.87 20.23
C ALA A 18 -0.46 -9.80 21.08
N ASN A 19 -0.13 -8.53 20.86
CA ASN A 19 -0.73 -7.41 21.58
C ASN A 19 -2.03 -6.90 20.93
N GLY A 20 -2.50 -7.55 19.85
CA GLY A 20 -3.75 -7.20 19.19
C GLY A 20 -3.71 -5.85 18.47
N GLU A 21 -2.55 -5.45 17.94
CA GLU A 21 -2.43 -4.23 17.14
C GLU A 21 -3.22 -4.36 15.84
N ASP A 22 -4.24 -3.53 15.67
CA ASP A 22 -5.05 -3.47 14.45
C ASP A 22 -4.28 -2.76 13.33
N PRO A 23 -4.01 -3.42 12.19
CA PRO A 23 -3.19 -2.85 11.13
C PRO A 23 -3.92 -1.79 10.28
N ILE A 24 -5.22 -1.57 10.49
CA ILE A 24 -6.05 -0.65 9.69
C ILE A 24 -5.57 0.81 9.71
N GLY A 25 -5.68 1.50 8.58
CA GLY A 25 -5.24 2.89 8.42
C GLY A 25 -3.73 3.04 8.23
N SER A 26 -2.99 1.93 8.14
CA SER A 26 -1.53 1.92 7.96
C SER A 26 -1.09 1.78 6.50
N ALA A 27 -2.03 1.65 5.56
CA ALA A 27 -1.69 1.58 4.14
C ALA A 27 -1.25 2.96 3.63
N PRO A 28 -0.13 3.06 2.89
CA PRO A 28 0.29 4.34 2.33
C PRO A 28 -0.65 4.77 1.20
N VAL A 29 -1.09 6.03 1.22
CA VAL A 29 -1.76 6.61 0.06
C VAL A 29 -0.78 6.64 -1.11
N THR A 30 -1.19 6.11 -2.26
CA THR A 30 -0.30 5.90 -3.40
C THR A 30 -0.98 6.37 -4.68
N ASP A 31 -0.32 7.25 -5.45
CA ASP A 31 -0.85 7.74 -6.72
C ASP A 31 -0.31 6.92 -7.90
N ALA A 32 0.88 6.34 -7.75
CA ALA A 32 1.37 5.33 -8.68
C ALA A 32 2.30 4.30 -8.02
N CYS A 33 2.27 3.05 -8.49
CA CYS A 33 3.29 2.05 -8.19
C CYS A 33 4.18 1.84 -9.42
N LEU A 34 5.48 2.02 -9.25
CA LEU A 34 6.49 1.71 -10.27
C LEU A 34 7.21 0.43 -9.83
N ILE A 35 6.95 -0.67 -10.52
CA ILE A 35 7.43 -1.99 -10.14
C ILE A 35 8.40 -2.49 -11.21
N VAL A 36 9.61 -2.88 -10.80
CA VAL A 36 10.66 -3.33 -11.73
C VAL A 36 11.18 -4.69 -11.28
N GLU A 37 11.33 -5.60 -12.23
CA GLU A 37 12.00 -6.87 -12.00
C GLU A 37 13.50 -6.66 -11.76
N LEU A 38 13.97 -7.05 -10.58
CA LEU A 38 15.36 -6.87 -10.15
C LEU A 38 15.79 -8.10 -9.33
N PRO A 39 16.87 -8.80 -9.71
CA PRO A 39 17.40 -9.90 -8.93
C PRO A 39 17.72 -9.50 -7.49
N GLN A 40 17.49 -10.42 -6.56
CA GLN A 40 17.93 -10.30 -5.17
C GLN A 40 19.46 -10.49 -5.08
N PRO A 41 20.15 -9.96 -4.05
CA PRO A 41 19.59 -9.26 -2.88
C PRO A 41 19.30 -7.78 -3.15
N TRP A 42 18.16 -7.28 -2.65
CA TRP A 42 17.87 -5.84 -2.64
C TRP A 42 18.55 -5.21 -1.43
N SER A 43 19.50 -4.31 -1.62
CA SER A 43 20.16 -3.61 -0.52
C SER A 43 20.17 -2.11 -0.77
N ALA A 44 20.30 -1.33 0.29
CA ALA A 44 20.50 0.13 0.15
C ALA A 44 21.74 0.41 -0.71
N GLN A 45 22.79 -0.41 -0.56
CA GLN A 45 23.98 -0.35 -1.39
C GLN A 45 23.68 -0.61 -2.87
N LEU A 46 22.88 -1.64 -3.21
CA LEU A 46 22.49 -1.91 -4.60
C LEU A 46 21.80 -0.70 -5.24
N LEU A 47 20.90 -0.05 -4.50
CA LEU A 47 20.23 1.17 -4.98
C LEU A 47 21.23 2.30 -5.20
N GLN A 48 22.16 2.52 -4.27
CA GLN A 48 23.19 3.56 -4.38
C GLN A 48 24.20 3.29 -5.50
N SER A 49 24.55 2.02 -5.72
CA SER A 49 25.57 1.58 -6.68
C SER A 49 25.03 1.32 -8.08
N THR A 50 23.76 1.65 -8.37
CA THR A 50 23.15 1.51 -9.70
C THR A 50 22.88 2.89 -10.31
N PRO A 51 23.84 3.49 -11.05
CA PRO A 51 23.74 4.84 -11.60
C PRO A 51 22.52 5.04 -12.49
N GLU A 52 22.10 4.00 -13.23
CA GLU A 52 20.98 4.05 -14.16
C GLU A 52 19.64 4.31 -13.47
N ILE A 53 19.51 3.94 -12.20
CA ILE A 53 18.28 4.12 -11.40
C ILE A 53 18.27 5.48 -10.69
N GLN A 54 19.42 6.14 -10.52
CA GLN A 54 19.50 7.42 -9.78
C GLN A 54 18.59 8.52 -10.37
N PRO A 55 18.52 8.74 -11.70
CA PRO A 55 17.60 9.71 -12.27
C PRO A 55 16.12 9.40 -11.96
N VAL A 56 15.74 8.12 -11.94
CA VAL A 56 14.38 7.67 -11.60
C VAL A 56 14.06 8.01 -10.15
N LEU A 57 14.96 7.70 -9.22
CA LEU A 57 14.78 8.01 -7.79
C LEU A 57 14.75 9.51 -7.51
N ALA A 58 15.56 10.29 -8.23
CA ALA A 58 15.55 11.75 -8.15
C ALA A 58 14.19 12.31 -8.60
N LEU A 59 13.65 11.82 -9.72
CA LEU A 59 12.33 12.24 -10.22
C LEU A 59 11.21 11.86 -9.24
N ILE A 60 11.23 10.66 -8.67
CA ILE A 60 10.27 10.25 -7.63
C ILE A 60 10.32 11.20 -6.43
N LYS A 61 11.51 11.61 -5.98
CA LYS A 61 11.66 12.59 -4.89
C LYS A 61 11.07 13.96 -5.27
N THR A 62 11.28 14.42 -6.50
CA THR A 62 10.69 15.67 -7.00
C THR A 62 9.17 15.58 -7.04
N LEU A 63 8.61 14.51 -7.60
CA LEU A 63 7.16 14.26 -7.63
C LEU A 63 6.56 14.23 -6.22
N ALA A 64 7.25 13.64 -5.24
CA ALA A 64 6.80 13.64 -3.86
C ALA A 64 6.74 15.06 -3.26
N LEU A 65 7.65 15.97 -3.64
CA LEU A 65 7.57 17.38 -3.24
C LEU A 65 6.39 18.11 -3.90
N ASP A 66 5.92 17.62 -5.05
CA ASP A 66 4.72 18.08 -5.76
C ASP A 66 3.44 17.39 -5.27
N GLY A 67 3.52 16.56 -4.23
CA GLY A 67 2.37 15.86 -3.64
C GLY A 67 1.99 14.56 -4.36
N ILE A 68 2.75 14.14 -5.38
CA ILE A 68 2.51 12.90 -6.13
C ILE A 68 3.28 11.76 -5.46
N ARG A 69 2.55 10.78 -4.92
CA ARG A 69 3.11 9.68 -4.13
C ARG A 69 3.36 8.46 -5.01
N VAL A 70 4.58 8.35 -5.49
CA VAL A 70 5.02 7.18 -6.26
C VAL A 70 5.68 6.16 -5.34
N ARG A 71 5.25 4.91 -5.42
CA ARG A 71 5.81 3.77 -4.70
C ARG A 71 6.72 2.94 -5.63
N PRO A 72 8.05 3.05 -5.51
CA PRO A 72 8.96 2.12 -6.19
C PRO A 72 8.97 0.77 -5.48
N ILE A 73 8.87 -0.32 -6.23
CA ILE A 73 8.95 -1.70 -5.72
C ILE A 73 9.82 -2.54 -6.66
N ALA A 74 10.70 -3.37 -6.11
CA ALA A 74 11.38 -4.41 -6.88
C ALA A 74 10.63 -5.73 -6.74
N ILE A 75 10.49 -6.48 -7.83
CA ILE A 75 10.01 -7.87 -7.82
C ILE A 75 11.14 -8.82 -8.21
N ALA A 76 11.19 -9.98 -7.57
CA ALA A 76 12.21 -10.97 -7.90
C ALA A 76 11.85 -11.65 -9.23
N PRO A 77 12.82 -11.96 -10.10
CA PRO A 77 12.58 -12.79 -11.27
C PRO A 77 11.92 -14.12 -10.87
N ASP A 78 10.95 -14.55 -11.67
CA ASP A 78 10.20 -15.80 -11.52
C ASP A 78 10.28 -16.58 -12.83
N ARG A 79 10.62 -17.88 -12.76
CA ARG A 79 10.85 -18.70 -13.96
C ARG A 79 9.63 -18.78 -14.89
N SER A 80 8.41 -18.63 -14.38
CA SER A 80 7.19 -18.66 -15.20
C SER A 80 6.84 -17.31 -15.82
N TYR A 81 7.36 -16.20 -15.30
CA TYR A 81 6.94 -14.85 -15.70
C TYR A 81 8.06 -14.04 -16.39
N SER A 82 9.31 -14.32 -16.05
CA SER A 82 10.49 -13.62 -16.54
C SER A 82 10.95 -14.17 -17.89
N ARG A 83 11.51 -13.31 -18.73
CA ARG A 83 12.05 -13.67 -20.06
C ARG A 83 13.53 -13.32 -20.14
N PRO A 84 14.42 -14.27 -20.47
CA PRO A 84 15.84 -14.00 -20.64
C PRO A 84 16.12 -12.83 -21.59
N GLY A 85 17.02 -11.93 -21.22
CA GLY A 85 17.38 -10.73 -21.99
C GLY A 85 16.42 -9.55 -21.84
N TYR A 86 15.28 -9.74 -21.18
CA TYR A 86 14.30 -8.69 -20.91
C TYR A 86 14.12 -8.48 -19.41
N THR A 87 13.69 -7.28 -19.06
CA THR A 87 13.28 -6.88 -17.72
C THR A 87 11.81 -6.53 -17.77
N ARG A 88 11.06 -6.97 -16.77
CA ARG A 88 9.64 -6.61 -16.63
C ARG A 88 9.49 -5.31 -15.85
N LEU A 89 8.65 -4.42 -16.36
CA LEU A 89 8.22 -3.21 -15.66
C LEU A 89 6.69 -3.19 -15.62
N LEU A 90 6.13 -3.07 -14.41
CA LEU A 90 4.70 -2.87 -14.18
C LEU A 90 4.49 -1.46 -13.63
N PHE A 91 3.52 -0.76 -14.18
CA PHE A 91 3.18 0.59 -13.76
C PHE A 91 1.69 0.68 -13.51
N TYR A 92 1.33 1.01 -12.28
CA TYR A 92 -0.04 1.18 -11.84
C TYR A 92 -0.25 2.65 -11.51
N ALA A 93 -1.10 3.35 -12.26
CA ALA A 93 -1.35 4.78 -12.06
C ALA A 93 -2.82 5.03 -11.70
N ARG A 94 -3.04 5.85 -10.68
CA ARG A 94 -4.38 6.23 -10.25
C ARG A 94 -5.07 7.03 -11.36
N PRO A 95 -6.29 6.66 -11.80
CA PRO A 95 -7.07 7.49 -12.70
C PRO A 95 -7.57 8.77 -12.00
N SER A 96 -8.03 9.75 -12.77
CA SER A 96 -8.66 10.95 -12.22
C SER A 96 -10.06 10.64 -11.66
N GLY A 97 -10.42 11.29 -10.55
CA GLY A 97 -11.74 11.16 -9.93
C GLY A 97 -11.91 9.92 -9.04
N LYS A 98 -13.17 9.48 -8.87
CA LYS A 98 -13.50 8.24 -8.16
C LYS A 98 -12.96 7.04 -8.94
N PHE A 99 -12.46 6.05 -8.22
CA PHE A 99 -11.89 4.86 -8.88
C PHE A 99 -11.98 3.63 -8.00
N THR A 100 -11.82 2.47 -8.63
CA THR A 100 -11.81 1.15 -7.97
C THR A 100 -10.44 0.49 -8.12
N VAL A 101 -9.84 0.62 -9.31
CA VAL A 101 -8.55 0.01 -9.67
C VAL A 101 -7.64 1.03 -10.34
N TYR A 102 -6.34 0.84 -10.17
CA TYR A 102 -5.31 1.59 -10.88
C TYR A 102 -5.25 1.17 -12.35
N ASN A 103 -4.94 2.12 -13.23
CA ASN A 103 -4.63 1.84 -14.63
C ASN A 103 -3.31 1.10 -14.73
N GLN A 104 -3.35 -0.13 -15.21
CA GLN A 104 -2.19 -0.99 -15.39
C GLN A 104 -1.52 -0.76 -16.75
N GLN A 105 -0.19 -0.67 -16.73
CA GLN A 105 0.65 -0.74 -17.92
C GLN A 105 1.78 -1.73 -17.65
N GLU A 106 2.05 -2.62 -18.60
CA GLU A 106 3.08 -3.64 -18.50
C GLU A 106 4.01 -3.57 -19.70
N TYR A 107 5.32 -3.69 -19.42
CA TYR A 107 6.36 -3.67 -20.43
C TYR A 107 7.36 -4.80 -20.19
N LEU A 108 7.86 -5.35 -21.29
CA LEU A 108 8.96 -6.31 -21.29
C LEU A 108 10.03 -5.80 -22.26
N LEU A 109 11.12 -5.27 -21.72
CA LEU A 109 12.11 -4.48 -22.48
C LEU A 109 13.55 -4.79 -22.07
N PRO A 110 14.56 -4.55 -22.92
CA PRO A 110 15.97 -4.67 -22.53
C PRO A 110 16.30 -3.80 -21.31
N ARG A 111 17.22 -4.27 -20.48
CA ARG A 111 17.59 -3.58 -19.22
C ARG A 111 17.98 -2.11 -19.43
N SER A 112 18.64 -1.78 -20.55
CA SER A 112 19.06 -0.42 -20.89
C SER A 112 17.89 0.55 -21.11
N ASP A 113 16.71 0.05 -21.53
CA ASP A 113 15.53 0.87 -21.80
C ASP A 113 14.61 1.04 -20.56
N VAL A 114 14.88 0.32 -19.45
CA VAL A 114 14.05 0.34 -18.22
C VAL A 114 14.00 1.72 -17.58
N ALA A 115 15.16 2.34 -17.32
CA ALA A 115 15.21 3.66 -16.70
C ALA A 115 14.61 4.76 -17.60
N PRO A 116 14.91 4.82 -18.91
CA PRO A 116 14.23 5.73 -19.84
C PRO A 116 12.71 5.58 -19.86
N LEU A 117 12.19 4.35 -19.85
CA LEU A 117 10.75 4.10 -19.79
C LEU A 117 10.16 4.55 -18.44
N ALA A 118 10.81 4.22 -17.32
CA ALA A 118 10.37 4.62 -16.00
C ALA A 118 10.26 6.15 -15.89
N ILE A 119 11.25 6.90 -16.40
CA ILE A 119 11.20 8.36 -16.45
C ILE A 119 10.00 8.84 -17.28
N ALA A 120 9.78 8.27 -18.47
CA ALA A 120 8.67 8.65 -19.33
C ALA A 120 7.28 8.40 -18.69
N LEU A 121 7.13 7.28 -17.96
CA LEU A 121 5.90 6.97 -17.21
C LEU A 121 5.68 7.91 -16.02
N LEU A 122 6.76 8.31 -15.33
CA LEU A 122 6.70 9.28 -14.23
C LEU A 122 6.35 10.69 -14.74
N GLN A 123 6.90 11.10 -15.89
CA GLN A 123 6.57 12.37 -16.55
C GLN A 123 5.11 12.42 -17.02
N GLN A 124 4.54 11.28 -17.41
CA GLN A 124 3.11 11.16 -17.74
C GLN A 124 2.19 11.60 -16.58
N LEU A 125 2.57 11.33 -15.33
CA LEU A 125 1.75 11.69 -14.15
C LEU A 125 1.52 13.19 -14.00
N VAL A 126 2.41 14.01 -14.57
CA VAL A 126 2.37 15.47 -14.51
C VAL A 126 2.07 16.11 -15.87
N GLY A 127 1.65 15.32 -16.86
CA GLY A 127 1.35 15.81 -18.21
C GLY A 127 2.56 16.40 -18.93
N GLN A 128 3.78 16.08 -18.51
CA GLN A 128 4.98 16.55 -19.19
C GLN A 128 5.17 15.83 -20.53
N PRO A 129 5.80 16.47 -21.54
CA PRO A 129 6.18 15.81 -22.77
C PRO A 129 7.01 14.56 -22.47
N HIS A 130 6.55 13.43 -23.00
CA HIS A 130 7.17 12.13 -22.76
C HIS A 130 7.30 11.33 -24.05
N ILE A 131 8.25 10.41 -24.08
CA ILE A 131 8.56 9.60 -25.27
C ILE A 131 7.95 8.19 -25.22
N LEU A 132 6.82 8.00 -24.54
CA LEU A 132 6.17 6.69 -24.38
C LEU A 132 5.91 5.96 -25.71
N LYS A 133 5.66 6.70 -26.81
CA LYS A 133 5.51 6.14 -28.16
C LYS A 133 6.69 5.25 -28.58
N ARG A 134 7.92 5.60 -28.20
CA ARG A 134 9.14 4.81 -28.52
C ARG A 134 9.11 3.40 -27.90
N PHE A 135 8.42 3.24 -26.77
CA PHE A 135 8.38 1.99 -26.01
C PHE A 135 7.14 1.14 -26.32
N GLN A 136 6.27 1.57 -27.25
CA GLN A 136 5.04 0.83 -27.59
C GLN A 136 5.32 -0.61 -28.01
N ARG A 137 6.40 -0.87 -28.76
CA ARG A 137 6.82 -2.22 -29.17
C ARG A 137 7.13 -3.18 -28.00
N TYR A 138 7.37 -2.66 -26.80
CA TYR A 138 7.64 -3.46 -25.60
C TYR A 138 6.41 -3.58 -24.69
N ARG A 139 5.34 -2.83 -24.98
CA ARG A 139 4.11 -2.86 -24.19
C ARG A 139 3.45 -4.22 -24.37
N GLN A 140 3.02 -4.81 -23.27
CA GLN A 140 2.29 -6.06 -23.28
C GLN A 140 0.80 -5.76 -23.38
N GLU A 141 0.11 -6.44 -24.29
CA GLU A 141 -1.35 -6.33 -24.50
C GLU A 141 -2.11 -7.45 -23.77
N ASN A 142 -1.56 -7.92 -22.66
CA ASN A 142 -2.20 -8.93 -21.84
C ASN A 142 -3.48 -8.33 -21.24
N GLY A 143 -4.55 -9.13 -21.16
CA GLY A 143 -5.77 -8.76 -20.46
C GLY A 143 -5.52 -8.40 -18.98
N PRO A 144 -6.53 -7.90 -18.26
CA PRO A 144 -6.36 -7.49 -16.87
C PRO A 144 -5.79 -8.63 -16.04
N THR A 145 -4.65 -8.37 -15.38
CA THR A 145 -3.95 -9.35 -14.55
C THR A 145 -3.90 -8.82 -13.12
N ARG A 146 -4.30 -9.64 -12.14
CA ARG A 146 -4.15 -9.35 -10.72
C ARG A 146 -2.74 -9.74 -10.27
N ASP A 147 -2.04 -8.85 -9.59
CA ASP A 147 -0.69 -9.06 -9.08
C ASP A 147 -0.71 -9.01 -7.55
N LEU A 148 -0.40 -10.14 -6.90
CA LEU A 148 -0.21 -10.23 -5.46
C LEU A 148 1.28 -10.13 -5.14
N LEU A 149 1.68 -9.04 -4.50
CA LEU A 149 3.07 -8.76 -4.14
C LEU A 149 3.28 -9.07 -2.67
N VAL A 150 4.02 -10.13 -2.37
CA VAL A 150 4.35 -10.54 -1.00
C VAL A 150 5.75 -10.06 -0.64
N CYS A 151 5.85 -9.28 0.43
CA CYS A 151 7.15 -8.79 0.89
C CYS A 151 7.96 -9.93 1.49
N THR A 152 9.11 -10.24 0.89
CA THR A 152 10.07 -11.24 1.41
C THR A 152 11.44 -10.62 1.68
N HIS A 153 11.49 -9.30 1.90
CA HIS A 153 12.73 -8.56 2.00
C HIS A 153 13.37 -8.73 3.39
N SER A 154 14.54 -9.37 3.48
CA SER A 154 15.24 -9.66 4.74
C SER A 154 16.06 -8.50 5.29
N ASN A 155 16.56 -7.61 4.44
CA ASN A 155 17.52 -6.57 4.85
C ASN A 155 16.89 -5.37 5.58
N VAL A 156 15.57 -5.19 5.47
CA VAL A 156 14.86 -4.13 6.22
C VAL A 156 14.46 -4.65 7.59
N ASP A 157 13.85 -5.83 7.64
CA ASP A 157 13.45 -6.50 8.85
C ASP A 157 13.29 -8.01 8.60
N ALA A 158 13.82 -8.83 9.50
CA ALA A 158 13.81 -10.28 9.36
C ALA A 158 12.37 -10.87 9.35
N ALA A 159 11.40 -10.19 9.96
CA ALA A 159 10.01 -10.64 10.02
C ALA A 159 9.39 -10.82 8.61
N CYS A 160 9.67 -9.90 7.69
CA CYS A 160 9.14 -9.99 6.32
C CYS A 160 9.65 -11.24 5.59
N ALA A 161 10.95 -11.52 5.66
CA ALA A 161 11.49 -12.73 5.03
C ALA A 161 10.99 -14.01 5.72
N ARG A 162 10.94 -14.01 7.06
CA ARG A 162 10.54 -15.17 7.87
C ARG A 162 9.09 -15.59 7.65
N PHE A 163 8.17 -14.63 7.68
CA PHE A 163 6.72 -14.89 7.64
C PHE A 163 6.12 -14.67 6.24
N GLY A 164 6.71 -13.80 5.42
CA GLY A 164 6.26 -13.55 4.05
C GLY A 164 6.47 -14.71 3.10
N PHE A 165 7.62 -15.40 3.16
CA PHE A 165 7.93 -16.49 2.23
C PHE A 165 6.92 -17.66 2.28
N PRO A 166 6.48 -18.16 3.46
CA PRO A 166 5.41 -19.16 3.52
C PRO A 166 4.11 -18.76 2.83
N ILE A 167 3.68 -17.49 2.96
CA ILE A 167 2.48 -16.97 2.28
C ILE A 167 2.70 -16.90 0.76
N TYR A 168 3.86 -16.39 0.33
CA TYR A 168 4.23 -16.39 -1.09
C TYR A 168 4.21 -17.80 -1.68
N ASP A 169 4.85 -18.77 -1.02
CA ASP A 169 4.96 -20.14 -1.52
C ASP A 169 3.58 -20.80 -1.68
N LYS A 170 2.70 -20.64 -0.70
CA LYS A 170 1.33 -21.15 -0.77
C LYS A 170 0.52 -20.48 -1.88
N LEU A 171 0.56 -19.15 -1.98
CA LEU A 171 -0.11 -18.39 -3.05
C LEU A 171 0.39 -18.83 -4.43
N ARG A 172 1.72 -18.91 -4.60
CA ARG A 172 2.37 -19.23 -5.86
C ARG A 172 2.10 -20.65 -6.35
N LYS A 173 1.97 -21.62 -5.44
CA LYS A 173 1.71 -23.03 -5.76
C LYS A 173 0.24 -23.33 -6.05
N HIS A 174 -0.67 -22.71 -5.33
CA HIS A 174 -2.08 -23.12 -5.33
C HIS A 174 -3.04 -22.15 -6.02
N TYR A 175 -2.66 -20.89 -6.21
CA TYR A 175 -3.56 -19.85 -6.69
C TYR A 175 -3.08 -19.15 -7.96
N ALA A 176 -1.77 -19.14 -8.21
CA ALA A 176 -1.23 -18.46 -9.37
C ALA A 176 -1.66 -19.12 -10.69
N ASP A 177 -2.19 -18.32 -11.61
CA ASP A 177 -2.62 -18.75 -12.93
C ASP A 177 -2.36 -17.66 -13.99
N ARG A 178 -3.04 -17.71 -15.13
CA ARG A 178 -2.90 -16.72 -16.21
C ARG A 178 -3.43 -15.32 -15.85
N ASN A 179 -4.36 -15.23 -14.91
CA ASN A 179 -5.05 -14.01 -14.50
C ASN A 179 -4.58 -13.50 -13.13
N LEU A 180 -3.91 -14.34 -12.33
CA LEU A 180 -3.36 -14.03 -11.02
C LEU A 180 -1.87 -14.39 -10.95
N ARG A 181 -1.01 -13.38 -10.86
CA ARG A 181 0.43 -13.59 -10.62
C ARG A 181 0.78 -13.28 -9.17
N VAL A 182 1.74 -14.05 -8.65
CA VAL A 182 2.22 -13.90 -7.27
C VAL A 182 3.71 -13.62 -7.30
N TRP A 183 4.12 -12.49 -6.73
CA TRP A 183 5.49 -12.01 -6.76
C TRP A 183 6.09 -11.97 -5.36
N ARG A 184 7.36 -12.37 -5.25
CA ARG A 184 8.20 -11.90 -4.15
C ARG A 184 8.62 -10.48 -4.45
N CYS A 185 8.43 -9.56 -3.50
CA CYS A 185 8.77 -8.16 -3.71
C CYS A 185 9.61 -7.57 -2.58
N SER A 186 10.22 -6.42 -2.87
CA SER A 186 10.92 -5.61 -1.91
C SER A 186 9.96 -5.00 -0.89
N HIS A 187 10.54 -4.52 0.20
CA HIS A 187 9.79 -3.87 1.27
C HIS A 187 9.00 -2.65 0.78
N PHE A 188 7.73 -2.56 1.18
CA PHE A 188 6.81 -1.46 0.86
C PHE A 188 6.16 -0.83 2.12
N GLY A 189 6.70 -1.09 3.31
CA GLY A 189 6.20 -0.58 4.59
C GLY A 189 5.34 -1.59 5.38
N GLY A 190 5.28 -1.39 6.70
CA GLY A 190 4.45 -2.18 7.62
C GLY A 190 5.00 -3.56 7.96
N HIS A 191 6.32 -3.71 8.12
CA HIS A 191 6.93 -5.00 8.50
C HIS A 191 6.52 -5.46 9.91
N GLN A 192 6.10 -4.54 10.79
CA GLN A 192 5.43 -4.92 12.05
C GLN A 192 4.11 -5.66 11.82
N TYR A 193 3.57 -5.67 10.60
CA TYR A 193 2.39 -6.45 10.22
C TYR A 193 2.75 -7.61 9.30
N ALA A 194 4.01 -8.07 9.28
CA ALA A 194 4.40 -9.20 8.45
C ALA A 194 3.65 -10.49 8.89
N PRO A 195 3.20 -11.35 7.96
CA PRO A 195 3.34 -11.25 6.50
C PRO A 195 2.54 -10.10 5.87
N THR A 196 3.16 -9.34 4.98
CA THR A 196 2.48 -8.26 4.24
C THR A 196 2.31 -8.59 2.76
N LEU A 197 1.17 -8.17 2.22
CA LEU A 197 0.80 -8.36 0.82
C LEU A 197 0.19 -7.07 0.26
N LEU A 198 0.58 -6.71 -0.96
CA LEU A 198 -0.05 -5.67 -1.77
C LEU A 198 -0.81 -6.34 -2.94
N ASP A 199 -2.09 -6.06 -3.05
CA ASP A 199 -3.00 -6.61 -4.05
C ASP A 199 -3.31 -5.55 -5.12
N LEU A 200 -2.80 -5.76 -6.34
CA LEU A 200 -2.95 -4.87 -7.50
C LEU A 200 -3.78 -5.57 -8.59
N PRO A 201 -4.57 -4.84 -9.39
CA PRO A 201 -4.59 -3.39 -9.54
C PRO A 201 -5.46 -2.62 -8.53
N GLU A 202 -6.06 -3.26 -7.52
CA GLU A 202 -6.92 -2.54 -6.56
C GLU A 202 -6.13 -1.62 -5.62
N GLY A 203 -4.89 -1.98 -5.28
CA GLY A 203 -4.07 -1.23 -4.32
C GLY A 203 -4.50 -1.45 -2.88
N ARG A 204 -4.90 -2.68 -2.53
CA ARG A 204 -5.24 -3.07 -1.15
C ARG A 204 -4.04 -3.64 -0.43
N TYR A 205 -3.80 -3.16 0.78
CA TYR A 205 -2.69 -3.58 1.60
C TYR A 205 -3.18 -4.52 2.71
N TRP A 206 -2.38 -5.54 2.96
CA TRP A 206 -2.67 -6.59 3.93
C TRP A 206 -1.47 -6.81 4.85
N GLY A 207 -1.76 -7.23 6.07
CA GLY A 207 -0.80 -7.57 7.12
C GLY A 207 -1.35 -8.68 8.00
N HIS A 208 -0.50 -9.35 8.78
CA HIS A 208 -0.87 -10.47 9.65
C HIS A 208 -1.65 -11.57 8.92
N LEU A 209 -1.38 -11.77 7.62
CA LEU A 209 -2.11 -12.75 6.82
C LEU A 209 -1.81 -14.17 7.29
N GLU A 210 -2.87 -14.95 7.51
CA GLU A 210 -2.80 -16.35 7.88
C GLU A 210 -3.08 -17.26 6.66
N PRO A 211 -2.43 -18.43 6.56
CA PRO A 211 -2.60 -19.33 5.42
C PRO A 211 -4.04 -19.78 5.15
N ASP A 212 -4.90 -19.88 6.16
CA ASP A 212 -6.30 -20.31 6.04
C ASP A 212 -7.23 -19.19 5.52
N LEU A 213 -6.77 -17.94 5.51
CA LEU A 213 -7.51 -16.80 4.96
C LEU A 213 -7.25 -16.53 3.47
N LEU A 214 -6.35 -17.30 2.84
CA LEU A 214 -5.96 -17.06 1.45
C LEU A 214 -7.08 -17.34 0.46
N ASP A 215 -7.95 -18.32 0.70
CA ASP A 215 -9.14 -18.56 -0.12
C ASP A 215 -10.08 -17.35 -0.10
N ALA A 216 -10.32 -16.79 1.09
CA ALA A 216 -11.15 -15.61 1.24
C ALA A 216 -10.55 -14.39 0.51
N LEU A 217 -9.23 -14.19 0.64
CA LEU A 217 -8.50 -13.13 -0.05
C LEU A 217 -8.55 -13.28 -1.59
N VAL A 218 -8.28 -14.49 -2.09
CA VAL A 218 -8.15 -14.72 -3.54
C VAL A 218 -9.51 -14.76 -4.21
N TYR A 219 -10.44 -15.55 -3.69
CA TYR A 219 -11.74 -15.78 -4.32
C TYR A 219 -12.81 -14.77 -3.90
N ARG A 220 -12.52 -13.90 -2.91
CA ARG A 220 -13.48 -12.90 -2.39
C ARG A 220 -14.75 -13.55 -1.85
N THR A 221 -14.56 -14.57 -1.04
CA THR A 221 -15.65 -15.35 -0.43
C THR A 221 -15.34 -15.66 1.03
N GLY A 222 -16.28 -16.22 1.77
CA GLY A 222 -16.06 -16.68 3.14
C GLY A 222 -16.07 -15.57 4.19
N ASP A 223 -15.31 -15.76 5.27
CA ASP A 223 -15.36 -14.96 6.49
C ASP A 223 -14.68 -13.58 6.33
N LEU A 224 -15.48 -12.61 5.93
CA LEU A 224 -15.06 -11.21 5.78
C LEU A 224 -14.62 -10.59 7.12
N VAL A 225 -15.19 -11.02 8.26
CA VAL A 225 -14.87 -10.45 9.57
C VAL A 225 -13.45 -10.82 9.97
N ARG A 226 -13.04 -12.08 9.78
CA ARG A 226 -11.65 -12.50 10.02
C ARG A 226 -10.70 -11.83 9.02
N LEU A 227 -11.03 -11.84 7.73
CA LEU A 227 -10.16 -11.27 6.71
C LEU A 227 -9.90 -9.76 6.93
N THR A 228 -10.93 -8.99 7.28
CA THR A 228 -10.79 -7.54 7.53
C THR A 228 -9.92 -7.19 8.74
N ARG A 229 -9.58 -8.14 9.63
CA ARG A 229 -8.57 -7.93 10.67
C ARG A 229 -7.14 -7.89 10.11
N CYS A 230 -6.91 -8.52 8.96
CA CYS A 230 -5.64 -8.47 8.24
C CYS A 230 -5.54 -7.25 7.30
N TYR A 231 -6.61 -6.47 7.18
CA TYR A 231 -6.70 -5.39 6.20
C TYR A 231 -6.05 -4.10 6.73
N ARG A 232 -5.03 -3.62 6.01
CA ARG A 232 -4.31 -2.38 6.35
C ARG A 232 -4.99 -1.13 5.81
N GLY A 233 -5.73 -1.26 4.72
CA GLY A 233 -6.36 -0.14 4.03
C GLY A 233 -6.15 -0.15 2.51
N TRP A 234 -6.89 0.72 1.84
CA TRP A 234 -6.85 0.94 0.40
C TRP A 234 -6.02 2.18 0.10
N ALA A 235 -5.06 2.07 -0.82
CA ALA A 235 -4.14 3.16 -1.16
C ALA A 235 -4.80 4.38 -1.82
N GLY A 236 -6.08 4.27 -2.21
CA GLY A 236 -6.89 5.41 -2.62
C GLY A 236 -7.27 6.35 -1.47
N LEU A 237 -7.23 5.90 -0.22
CA LEU A 237 -7.75 6.65 0.93
C LEU A 237 -6.66 7.06 1.90
N GLY A 238 -6.89 8.15 2.63
CA GLY A 238 -6.08 8.54 3.79
C GLY A 238 -6.34 7.64 5.00
N LYS A 239 -5.53 7.80 6.06
CA LYS A 239 -5.56 6.96 7.27
C LYS A 239 -6.97 6.82 7.87
N PHE A 240 -7.66 7.94 8.12
CA PHE A 240 -8.98 7.89 8.77
C PHE A 240 -10.06 7.37 7.83
N GLU A 241 -9.98 7.73 6.55
CA GLU A 241 -10.90 7.23 5.54
C GLU A 241 -10.74 5.71 5.33
N GLN A 242 -9.51 5.16 5.38
CA GLN A 242 -9.28 3.70 5.37
C GLN A 242 -9.95 3.00 6.57
N ILE A 243 -9.87 3.61 7.76
CA ILE A 243 -10.50 3.05 8.97
C ILE A 243 -12.02 2.99 8.82
N ALA A 244 -12.64 4.06 8.30
CA ALA A 244 -14.07 4.06 8.01
C ALA A 244 -14.43 3.10 6.86
N GLU A 245 -13.62 3.04 5.80
CA GLU A 245 -13.87 2.19 4.63
C GLU A 245 -13.94 0.71 4.98
N ARG A 246 -13.16 0.24 5.96
CA ARG A 246 -13.28 -1.15 6.45
C ARG A 246 -14.66 -1.45 7.03
N GLU A 247 -15.23 -0.52 7.81
CA GLU A 247 -16.55 -0.75 8.40
C GLU A 247 -17.67 -0.64 7.35
N VAL A 248 -17.51 0.23 6.35
CA VAL A 248 -18.42 0.26 5.19
C VAL A 248 -18.33 -1.06 4.43
N TRP A 249 -17.12 -1.58 4.19
CA TRP A 249 -16.91 -2.85 3.52
C TRP A 249 -17.59 -4.00 4.27
N ARG A 250 -17.51 -4.02 5.60
CA ARG A 250 -18.22 -5.03 6.41
C ARG A 250 -19.74 -4.96 6.28
N GLN A 251 -20.32 -3.77 6.06
CA GLN A 251 -21.77 -3.61 5.85
C GLN A 251 -22.21 -4.01 4.44
N GLU A 252 -21.46 -3.58 3.42
CA GLU A 252 -21.83 -3.78 2.01
C GLU A 252 -21.33 -5.12 1.44
N GLY A 253 -20.44 -5.82 2.14
CA GLY A 253 -19.89 -7.10 1.72
C GLY A 253 -18.95 -6.97 0.51
N TRP A 254 -18.76 -8.07 -0.22
CA TRP A 254 -17.78 -8.16 -1.30
C TRP A 254 -18.04 -7.20 -2.47
N ASP A 255 -19.29 -6.79 -2.68
CA ASP A 255 -19.67 -5.86 -3.74
C ASP A 255 -19.02 -4.49 -3.58
N TRP A 256 -18.72 -4.08 -2.34
CA TRP A 256 -18.01 -2.83 -2.05
C TRP A 256 -16.69 -2.70 -2.82
N LEU A 257 -16.01 -3.83 -3.06
CA LEU A 257 -14.74 -3.87 -3.79
C LEU A 257 -14.89 -3.48 -5.27
N THR A 258 -16.12 -3.47 -5.80
CA THR A 258 -16.43 -3.11 -7.19
C THR A 258 -16.82 -1.63 -7.34
N TYR A 259 -17.03 -0.92 -6.22
CA TYR A 259 -17.51 0.46 -6.26
C TYR A 259 -16.36 1.41 -6.54
N GLN A 260 -16.62 2.46 -7.32
CA GLN A 260 -15.67 3.56 -7.46
C GLN A 260 -15.77 4.44 -6.22
N GLN A 261 -14.66 4.76 -5.58
CA GLN A 261 -14.65 5.42 -4.29
C GLN A 261 -13.76 6.66 -4.31
N GLN A 262 -14.10 7.63 -3.45
CA GLN A 262 -13.28 8.77 -3.08
C GLN A 262 -13.59 9.13 -1.63
N GLY A 263 -12.56 9.46 -0.85
CA GLY A 263 -12.75 9.88 0.53
C GLY A 263 -12.18 11.27 0.80
N MET A 264 -12.71 11.89 1.83
CA MET A 264 -12.24 13.17 2.33
C MET A 264 -12.40 13.26 3.85
N VAL A 265 -11.43 13.90 4.50
CA VAL A 265 -11.57 14.34 5.89
C VAL A 265 -12.35 15.65 5.94
N LEU A 266 -13.51 15.64 6.59
CA LEU A 266 -14.35 16.82 6.80
C LEU A 266 -13.84 17.67 7.97
N ARG A 267 -13.46 17.03 9.08
CA ARG A 267 -12.95 17.70 10.29
C ARG A 267 -11.90 16.85 10.99
N LEU A 268 -11.00 17.52 11.72
CA LEU A 268 -9.97 16.91 12.56
C LEU A 268 -10.06 17.44 13.98
N GLY A 269 -9.98 16.52 14.94
CA GLY A 269 -9.82 16.78 16.37
C GLY A 269 -8.39 17.14 16.70
N GLU A 270 -8.02 18.40 16.50
CA GLU A 270 -6.68 18.90 16.81
C GLU A 270 -6.70 19.96 17.91
N ASN A 271 -5.65 19.98 18.73
CA ASN A 271 -5.43 21.04 19.71
C ASN A 271 -5.22 22.40 19.01
N TRP A 272 -5.64 23.48 19.66
CA TRP A 272 -5.61 24.85 19.12
C TRP A 272 -4.21 25.26 18.65
N LEU A 273 -3.16 24.86 19.37
CA LEU A 273 -1.75 25.09 19.01
C LEU A 273 -1.38 24.48 17.67
N ARG A 274 -1.77 23.22 17.43
CA ARG A 274 -1.52 22.53 16.14
C ARG A 274 -2.32 23.18 15.02
N ARG A 275 -3.56 23.56 15.29
CA ARG A 275 -4.42 24.27 14.34
C ARG A 275 -3.85 25.63 13.95
N TRP A 276 -3.32 26.37 14.93
CA TRP A 276 -2.64 27.66 14.72
C TRP A 276 -1.33 27.48 13.96
N LEU A 277 -0.45 26.57 14.39
CA LEU A 277 0.80 26.23 13.69
C LEU A 277 0.53 25.88 12.24
N ARG A 278 -0.45 25.03 11.94
CA ARG A 278 -0.80 24.70 10.55
C ARG A 278 -1.22 25.93 9.75
N ARG A 279 -2.02 26.84 10.32
CA ARG A 279 -2.43 28.07 9.62
C ARG A 279 -1.22 28.96 9.31
N VAL A 280 -0.33 29.15 10.26
CA VAL A 280 0.91 29.94 10.06
C VAL A 280 1.79 29.30 9.00
N LEU A 281 2.00 27.98 9.10
CA LEU A 281 2.86 27.22 8.21
C LEU A 281 2.27 27.06 6.79
N TYR A 282 0.95 27.19 6.62
CA TYR A 282 0.27 27.10 5.31
C TYR A 282 0.68 28.23 4.36
N TYR A 283 0.91 29.44 4.89
CA TYR A 283 1.30 30.61 4.09
C TYR A 283 2.79 30.63 3.72
N LEU A 284 3.60 29.72 4.27
CA LEU A 284 5.01 29.63 3.93
C LEU A 284 5.20 28.88 2.59
N PRO A 285 6.05 29.38 1.67
CA PRO A 285 6.20 28.84 0.32
C PRO A 285 6.95 27.49 0.24
N SER A 286 7.19 26.82 1.37
CA SER A 286 7.99 25.59 1.42
C SER A 286 7.16 24.34 1.16
N LYS A 287 7.41 23.66 0.03
CA LYS A 287 6.82 22.34 -0.28
C LYS A 287 7.10 21.29 0.81
N ARG A 288 8.31 21.30 1.39
CA ARG A 288 8.68 20.40 2.50
C ARG A 288 7.82 20.60 3.73
N LEU A 289 7.47 21.85 4.02
CA LEU A 289 6.64 22.18 5.17
C LEU A 289 5.19 21.73 4.97
N ARG A 290 4.65 21.83 3.76
CA ARG A 290 3.33 21.28 3.42
C ARG A 290 3.26 19.77 3.66
N LEU A 291 4.31 19.02 3.29
CA LEU A 291 4.39 17.58 3.57
C LEU A 291 4.41 17.27 5.08
N LEU A 292 5.11 18.08 5.89
CA LEU A 292 5.09 17.93 7.36
C LEU A 292 3.70 18.20 7.93
N LEU A 293 2.98 19.20 7.40
CA LEU A 293 1.60 19.50 7.79
C LEU A 293 0.62 18.39 7.41
N GLU A 294 0.81 17.73 6.28
CA GLU A 294 -0.02 16.57 5.91
C GLU A 294 0.24 15.37 6.81
N ARG A 295 1.51 15.13 7.18
CA ARG A 295 1.86 14.10 8.17
C ARG A 295 1.24 14.38 9.53
N SER A 296 1.25 15.63 10.00
CA SER A 296 0.69 15.97 11.31
C SER A 296 -0.83 15.80 11.41
N LYS A 297 -1.56 15.84 10.29
CA LYS A 297 -3.00 15.51 10.26
C LYS A 297 -3.26 14.07 10.69
N GLN A 298 -2.30 13.14 10.51
CA GLN A 298 -2.45 11.73 10.88
C GLN A 298 -2.40 11.48 12.40
N ASP A 299 -2.00 12.48 13.18
CA ASP A 299 -1.90 12.45 14.64
C ASP A 299 -3.16 12.96 15.34
N ALA A 300 -4.20 13.35 14.60
CA ALA A 300 -5.43 13.86 15.20
C ALA A 300 -6.06 12.80 16.11
N ALA A 301 -6.63 13.25 17.24
CA ALA A 301 -7.27 12.35 18.20
C ALA A 301 -8.58 11.75 17.66
N TRP A 302 -9.22 12.47 16.74
CA TRP A 302 -10.39 12.02 16.01
C TRP A 302 -10.49 12.73 14.65
N ALA A 303 -11.29 12.18 13.74
CA ALA A 303 -11.63 12.75 12.45
C ALA A 303 -13.09 12.49 12.10
N GLU A 304 -13.75 13.44 11.45
CA GLU A 304 -14.99 13.18 10.71
C GLU A 304 -14.62 13.00 9.24
N VAL A 305 -15.05 11.90 8.64
CA VAL A 305 -14.72 11.53 7.27
C VAL A 305 -15.97 11.27 6.45
N GLN A 306 -15.85 11.46 5.14
CA GLN A 306 -16.87 11.08 4.17
C GLN A 306 -16.23 10.23 3.08
N ILE A 307 -16.93 9.16 2.67
CA ILE A 307 -16.56 8.29 1.55
C ILE A 307 -17.70 8.33 0.55
N ASP A 308 -17.46 8.94 -0.60
CA ASP A 308 -18.41 8.97 -1.70
C ASP A 308 -18.15 7.79 -2.63
N TYR A 309 -19.21 7.13 -3.10
CA TYR A 309 -19.08 6.00 -4.00
C TYR A 309 -19.92 6.15 -5.26
N ALA A 310 -19.65 5.30 -6.25
CA ALA A 310 -20.50 5.01 -7.39
C ALA A 310 -20.48 3.50 -7.65
N THR A 311 -21.65 2.88 -7.76
CA THR A 311 -21.79 1.44 -8.06
C THR A 311 -21.49 1.17 -9.55
N PRO A 312 -21.25 -0.09 -9.94
CA PRO A 312 -21.15 -0.46 -11.36
C PRO A 312 -22.39 -0.11 -12.19
N SER A 313 -23.57 -0.02 -11.56
CA SER A 313 -24.82 0.40 -12.22
C SER A 313 -24.96 1.92 -12.37
N GLY A 314 -24.01 2.71 -11.84
CA GLY A 314 -24.01 4.17 -11.91
C GLY A 314 -24.74 4.86 -10.74
N GLN A 315 -25.26 4.12 -9.76
CA GLN A 315 -25.85 4.71 -8.56
C GLN A 315 -24.76 5.34 -7.70
N THR A 316 -24.97 6.57 -7.26
CA THR A 316 -24.04 7.29 -6.37
C THR A 316 -24.61 7.38 -4.97
N GLY A 317 -23.74 7.40 -3.98
CA GLY A 317 -24.11 7.67 -2.60
C GLY A 317 -22.87 8.04 -1.79
N GLY A 318 -23.01 8.11 -0.47
CA GLY A 318 -21.87 8.33 0.40
C GLY A 318 -22.04 7.69 1.78
N TYR A 319 -20.96 7.68 2.55
CA TYR A 319 -20.97 7.37 3.97
C TYR A 319 -20.31 8.49 4.72
N ARG A 320 -20.85 8.84 5.88
CA ARG A 320 -20.18 9.69 6.85
C ARG A 320 -19.88 8.89 8.10
N ALA A 321 -18.72 9.10 8.68
CA ALA A 321 -18.31 8.42 9.90
C ALA A 321 -17.45 9.32 10.78
N ARG A 322 -17.47 9.04 12.08
CA ARG A 322 -16.50 9.58 13.04
C ARG A 322 -15.50 8.48 13.37
N VAL A 323 -14.21 8.80 13.29
CA VAL A 323 -13.10 7.93 13.67
C VAL A 323 -12.40 8.55 14.85
N ALA A 324 -12.20 7.82 15.94
CA ALA A 324 -11.53 8.34 17.13
C ALA A 324 -10.57 7.31 17.72
N ILE A 325 -9.54 7.78 18.43
CA ILE A 325 -8.69 6.91 19.23
C ILE A 325 -9.55 6.24 20.31
N SER A 326 -9.51 4.91 20.36
CA SER A 326 -10.23 4.09 21.35
C SER A 326 -9.32 3.52 22.43
N GLY A 327 -8.01 3.47 22.17
CA GLY A 327 -7.02 2.94 23.10
C GLY A 327 -5.62 2.97 22.53
N GLN A 328 -4.69 2.35 23.23
CA GLN A 328 -3.31 2.16 22.79
C GLN A 328 -2.87 0.73 23.10
N VAL A 329 -2.04 0.18 22.24
CA VAL A 329 -1.31 -1.06 22.50
C VAL A 329 0.18 -0.79 22.38
N LEU A 330 0.99 -1.52 23.14
CA LEU A 330 2.43 -1.50 22.95
C LEU A 330 2.79 -2.39 21.77
N THR A 331 3.71 -1.95 20.91
CA THR A 331 4.21 -2.75 19.80
C THR A 331 5.70 -2.51 19.61
N ALA A 332 6.37 -3.37 18.83
CA ALA A 332 7.73 -3.13 18.40
C ALA A 332 7.71 -2.63 16.95
N ILE A 333 8.31 -1.47 16.69
CA ILE A 333 8.39 -0.93 15.32
C ILE A 333 9.36 -1.74 14.47
N ARG A 334 10.33 -2.43 15.08
CA ARG A 334 11.32 -3.23 14.37
C ARG A 334 11.79 -4.43 15.18
N SER A 335 12.16 -5.49 14.49
CA SER A 335 12.81 -6.66 15.06
C SER A 335 14.20 -6.29 15.58
N ALA A 336 14.50 -6.66 16.81
CA ALA A 336 15.75 -6.35 17.51
C ALA A 336 15.91 -7.26 18.74
N GLU A 337 17.11 -7.22 19.33
CA GLU A 337 17.38 -7.80 20.63
C GLU A 337 18.26 -6.82 21.44
N PRO A 338 17.74 -6.21 22.52
CA PRO A 338 16.36 -6.28 23.02
C PRO A 338 15.36 -5.54 22.10
N LEU A 339 14.07 -5.88 22.21
CA LEU A 339 13.01 -5.12 21.54
C LEU A 339 12.69 -3.83 22.31
N GLU A 340 12.52 -2.73 21.57
CA GLU A 340 11.99 -1.48 22.09
C GLU A 340 10.48 -1.41 21.79
N LEU A 341 9.67 -1.30 22.85
CA LEU A 341 8.23 -1.18 22.73
C LEU A 341 7.80 0.28 22.72
N VAL A 342 6.89 0.63 21.81
CA VAL A 342 6.30 1.96 21.71
C VAL A 342 4.77 1.86 21.71
N PRO A 343 4.06 2.86 22.26
CA PRO A 343 2.61 2.89 22.19
C PRO A 343 2.12 3.26 20.78
N VAL A 344 1.11 2.54 20.28
CA VAL A 344 0.43 2.83 19.03
C VAL A 344 -1.08 2.93 19.26
N ASN A 345 -1.65 4.04 18.79
CA ASN A 345 -3.08 4.32 18.90
C ASN A 345 -3.91 3.29 18.11
N GLN A 346 -4.94 2.79 18.77
CA GLN A 346 -6.02 2.01 18.18
C GLN A 346 -7.22 2.91 17.94
N TYR A 347 -8.03 2.59 16.93
CA TYR A 347 -9.11 3.44 16.47
C TYR A 347 -10.45 2.70 16.45
N GLN A 348 -11.52 3.45 16.67
CA GLN A 348 -12.89 2.98 16.54
C GLN A 348 -13.68 3.92 15.63
N VAL A 349 -14.63 3.34 14.89
CA VAL A 349 -15.61 4.08 14.11
C VAL A 349 -16.90 4.20 14.91
N SER A 350 -17.45 5.41 14.99
CA SER A 350 -18.79 5.72 15.47
C SER A 350 -19.57 6.49 14.41
N ASP A 351 -20.90 6.57 14.57
CA ASP A 351 -21.76 7.41 13.73
C ASP A 351 -21.60 7.14 12.23
N LEU A 352 -21.44 5.86 11.86
CA LEU A 352 -21.38 5.45 10.46
C LEU A 352 -22.78 5.50 9.84
N VAL A 353 -23.02 6.49 8.99
CA VAL A 353 -24.33 6.76 8.38
C VAL A 353 -24.20 6.76 6.87
N LYS A 354 -25.06 6.00 6.18
CA LYS A 354 -25.21 6.02 4.72
C LYS A 354 -25.96 7.31 4.32
N LEU A 355 -25.37 8.05 3.39
CA LEU A 355 -25.92 9.25 2.77
C LEU A 355 -26.60 8.85 1.47
N GLY A 356 -27.85 9.31 1.30
CA GLY A 356 -28.74 8.93 0.20
C GLY A 356 -28.25 9.28 -1.19
#